data_AF-A0A5C3PJP6-F1
#
_entry.id   AF-A0A5C3PJP6-F1
#
_cell.length_a   1.000
_cell.length_b   1.000
_cell.length_c   1.000
_cell.angle_alpha   90.00
_cell.angle_beta   90.00
_cell.angle_gamma   90.00
#
_symmetry.space_group_name_H-M   'P 1'
#
loop_
_entity.id
_entity.type
_entity.pdbx_description
1 polymer ?
#
loop_
_entity_poly.entity_id
_entity_poly.type
_entity_poly.pdbx_seq_one_letter_code
_entity_poly.pdbx_strand_id
1 'polypeptide(L)'
;MLRNIVGILILLPTAHSDRLSSSEPHVSSPCGHTFCAECVVEWMKKNISNAPKCPLCRTALTQGSLVAPNFALKATIDKYVAALAESGLVDWQSQGKRYMEWVGRNA
;
A
#
# COMPACT_ATOMS: atom_id res chain seq x y z
N MET A 1 2.96 -21.23 -44.02
CA MET A 1 2.92 -19.75 -44.05
C MET A 1 1.87 -19.27 -43.07
N LEU A 2 2.29 -18.47 -42.10
CA LEU A 2 1.53 -18.16 -40.87
C LEU A 2 0.33 -17.25 -41.17
N ARG A 3 -0.81 -17.60 -40.58
CA ARG A 3 -2.04 -16.81 -40.60
C ARG A 3 -1.86 -15.65 -39.61
N ASN A 4 -1.79 -14.44 -40.17
CA ASN A 4 -2.06 -13.18 -39.48
C ASN A 4 -3.47 -13.22 -38.90
N ILE A 5 -3.64 -13.01 -37.59
CA ILE A 5 -4.86 -12.55 -36.91
C ILE A 5 -4.49 -12.23 -35.45
N VAL A 6 -5.02 -11.09 -34.95
CA VAL A 6 -4.97 -10.47 -33.60
C VAL A 6 -3.56 -10.14 -33.05
N GLY A 7 -3.22 -8.89 -32.74
CA GLY A 7 -4.05 -7.88 -32.08
C GLY A 7 -4.08 -8.17 -30.58
N ILE A 8 -3.13 -7.61 -29.84
CA ILE A 8 -3.22 -7.14 -28.45
C ILE A 8 -1.89 -6.39 -28.22
N LEU A 9 -1.92 -5.11 -28.59
CA LEU A 9 -1.12 -4.11 -27.91
C LEU A 9 -1.58 -4.20 -26.45
N ILE A 10 -0.81 -4.84 -25.57
CA ILE A 10 -1.10 -4.80 -24.14
C ILE A 10 -0.78 -3.37 -23.70
N LEU A 11 -1.73 -2.47 -23.95
CA LEU A 11 -1.95 -1.30 -23.12
C LEU A 11 -2.36 -1.86 -21.75
N LEU A 12 -1.38 -2.31 -20.96
CA LEU A 12 -1.59 -2.41 -19.52
C LEU A 12 -1.99 -0.99 -19.12
N PRO A 13 -3.20 -0.80 -18.57
CA PRO A 13 -3.64 0.54 -18.24
C PRO A 13 -2.62 1.12 -17.28
N THR A 14 -2.11 2.29 -17.60
CA THR A 14 -1.43 3.21 -16.66
C THR A 14 -2.39 3.69 -15.57
N ALA A 15 -3.47 2.94 -15.28
CA ALA A 15 -4.56 3.31 -14.38
C ALA A 15 -4.48 2.60 -13.01
N HIS A 16 -3.48 1.74 -12.78
CA HIS A 16 -3.23 1.14 -11.46
C HIS A 16 -2.29 1.97 -10.57
N SER A 17 -1.56 2.94 -11.12
CA SER A 17 -0.70 3.84 -10.32
C SER A 17 -1.46 5.00 -9.67
N ASP A 18 -2.63 5.34 -10.19
CA ASP A 18 -3.29 6.61 -9.87
C ASP A 18 -4.41 6.48 -8.83
N ARG A 19 -4.55 5.31 -8.18
CA ARG A 19 -5.60 5.03 -7.17
C ARG A 19 -5.12 4.32 -5.90
N LEU A 20 -3.83 4.09 -5.73
CA LEU A 20 -3.33 3.59 -4.46
C LEU A 20 -3.21 4.78 -3.51
N SER A 21 -4.12 4.87 -2.54
CA SER A 21 -3.93 5.79 -1.41
C SER A 21 -2.55 5.54 -0.82
N SER A 22 -1.73 6.58 -0.63
CA SER A 22 -0.34 6.46 -0.16
C SER A 22 -0.20 5.61 1.11
N SER A 23 -1.24 5.65 1.96
CA SER A 23 -1.29 4.96 3.23
C SER A 23 -1.82 3.51 3.16
N GLU A 24 -2.25 3.04 1.98
CA GLU A 24 -2.91 1.75 1.83
C GLU A 24 -1.98 0.60 2.23
N PRO A 25 -2.40 -0.28 3.16
CA PRO A 25 -1.56 -1.34 3.66
C PRO A 25 -1.37 -2.42 2.59
N HIS A 26 -0.13 -2.80 2.33
CA HIS A 26 0.19 -3.89 1.42
C HIS A 26 1.13 -4.92 2.04
N VAL A 27 0.88 -6.18 1.71
CA VAL A 27 1.62 -7.32 2.24
C VAL A 27 2.87 -7.61 1.40
N SER A 28 4.02 -7.72 2.06
CA SER A 28 5.30 -8.04 1.43
C SER A 28 5.47 -9.55 1.31
N SER A 29 5.45 -10.07 0.08
CA SER A 29 5.78 -11.47 -0.20
C SER A 29 7.30 -11.69 -0.20
N PRO A 30 7.82 -12.84 0.27
CA PRO A 30 7.10 -13.99 0.84
C PRO A 30 6.88 -13.91 2.36
N CYS A 31 7.37 -12.86 3.04
CA CYS A 31 7.41 -12.83 4.51
C CYS A 31 6.09 -12.50 5.21
N GLY A 32 5.10 -11.93 4.51
CA GLY A 32 3.79 -11.60 5.08
C GLY A 32 3.74 -10.30 5.89
N HIS A 33 4.85 -9.58 6.08
CA HIS A 33 4.84 -8.29 6.77
C HIS A 33 4.15 -7.20 5.94
N THR A 34 3.38 -6.34 6.60
CA THR A 34 2.56 -5.32 5.95
C THR A 34 3.08 -3.92 6.24
N PHE A 35 3.10 -3.04 5.22
CA PHE A 35 3.53 -1.65 5.31
C PHE A 35 2.60 -0.76 4.48
N CYS A 36 2.71 0.56 4.62
CA CYS A 36 2.06 1.46 3.68
C CYS A 36 2.67 1.29 2.28
N ALA A 37 1.86 1.39 1.23
CA ALA A 37 2.27 1.16 -0.16
C ALA A 37 3.49 2.02 -0.54
N GLU A 38 3.40 3.33 -0.28
CA GLU A 38 4.48 4.27 -0.59
C GLU A 38 5.72 3.97 0.26
N CYS A 39 5.55 3.64 1.53
CA CYS A 39 6.65 3.36 2.47
C CYS A 39 7.53 2.21 1.96
N VAL A 40 6.91 1.09 1.55
CA VAL A 40 7.66 -0.08 1.09
C VAL A 40 8.24 0.13 -0.30
N VAL A 41 7.54 0.85 -1.18
CA VAL A 41 8.07 1.21 -2.51
C VAL A 41 9.30 2.12 -2.37
N GLU A 42 9.22 3.18 -1.56
CA GLU A 42 10.35 4.08 -1.31
C GLU A 42 11.50 3.37 -0.62
N TRP A 43 11.21 2.47 0.32
CA TRP A 43 12.23 1.61 0.92
C TRP A 43 12.93 0.76 -0.14
N MET A 44 12.19 0.12 -1.05
CA MET A 44 12.77 -0.74 -2.08
C MET A 44 13.60 0.07 -3.09
N LYS A 45 13.13 1.24 -3.52
CA LYS A 45 13.88 2.16 -4.39
C LYS A 45 15.22 2.54 -3.77
N LYS A 46 15.24 2.91 -2.49
CA LYS A 46 16.46 3.30 -1.75
C LYS A 46 17.46 2.15 -1.56
N ASN A 47 17.00 0.90 -1.64
CA ASN A 47 17.80 -0.30 -1.38
C ASN A 47 18.04 -1.16 -2.62
N ILE A 48 17.75 -0.63 -3.82
CA ILE A 48 17.84 -1.40 -5.07
C ILE A 48 19.25 -1.96 -5.32
N SER A 49 20.30 -1.21 -4.98
CA SER A 49 21.70 -1.62 -5.13
C SER A 49 22.14 -2.72 -4.16
N ASN A 50 21.43 -2.90 -3.04
CA ASN A 50 21.82 -3.81 -1.97
C ASN A 50 20.96 -5.08 -1.91
N ALA A 51 20.18 -5.34 -2.97
CA ALA A 51 19.07 -6.30 -2.99
C ALA A 51 18.04 -5.98 -1.88
N PRO A 52 16.87 -5.39 -2.22
CA PRO A 52 15.93 -4.94 -1.20
C PRO A 52 15.48 -6.09 -0.31
N LYS A 53 15.37 -5.80 1.00
CA LYS A 53 14.97 -6.75 2.05
C LYS A 53 13.85 -6.17 2.88
N CYS A 54 13.00 -7.03 3.44
CA CYS A 54 11.96 -6.64 4.38
C CYS A 54 12.57 -5.82 5.53
N PRO A 55 12.04 -4.63 5.86
CA PRO A 55 12.53 -3.83 6.98
C PRO A 55 12.51 -4.56 8.33
N LEU A 56 11.54 -5.47 8.52
CA LEU A 56 11.32 -6.17 9.79
C LEU A 56 12.15 -7.45 9.91
N CYS A 57 12.04 -8.38 8.95
CA CYS A 57 12.65 -9.71 9.06
C CYS A 57 13.83 -9.95 8.10
N ARG A 58 14.17 -8.95 7.28
CA ARG A 58 15.29 -9.01 6.31
C ARG A 58 15.15 -10.08 5.21
N THR A 59 14.00 -10.75 5.08
CA THR A 59 13.69 -11.62 3.94
C THR A 59 13.83 -10.82 2.64
N ALA A 60 14.44 -11.42 1.62
CA ALA A 60 14.63 -10.78 0.32
C ALA A 60 13.27 -10.39 -0.30
N LEU A 61 13.21 -9.17 -0.83
CA LEU A 61 12.09 -8.65 -1.61
C LEU A 61 12.55 -8.58 -3.06
N THR A 62 11.83 -9.25 -3.96
CA THR A 62 12.03 -9.13 -5.41
C THR A 62 11.05 -8.12 -6.01
N GLN A 63 11.37 -7.59 -7.20
CA GLN A 63 10.49 -6.66 -7.91
C GLN A 63 9.12 -7.29 -8.26
N GLY A 64 9.07 -8.62 -8.45
CA GLY A 64 7.83 -9.38 -8.70
C GLY A 64 7.06 -9.80 -7.44
N SER A 65 7.65 -9.66 -6.25
CA SER A 65 6.98 -9.93 -4.97
C SER A 65 6.22 -8.72 -4.42
N LEU A 66 6.06 -7.68 -5.24
CA LEU A 66 5.45 -6.42 -4.84
C LEU A 66 3.94 -6.57 -4.63
N VAL A 67 3.62 -6.65 -3.34
CA VAL A 67 2.54 -5.95 -2.64
C VAL A 67 1.15 -6.16 -3.21
N ALA A 68 0.48 -7.20 -2.71
CA ALA A 68 -0.98 -7.26 -2.76
C ALA A 68 -1.55 -6.31 -1.70
N PRO A 69 -2.63 -5.57 -2.00
CA PRO A 69 -3.38 -4.86 -0.98
C PRO A 69 -3.82 -5.80 0.14
N ASN A 70 -3.62 -5.37 1.38
CA ASN A 70 -4.13 -6.09 2.55
C ASN A 70 -5.50 -5.52 2.92
N PHE A 71 -6.54 -5.92 2.18
CA PHE A 71 -7.92 -5.43 2.37
C PHE A 71 -8.45 -5.68 3.78
N ALA A 72 -8.07 -6.81 4.40
CA ALA A 72 -8.48 -7.13 5.77
C ALA A 72 -7.89 -6.13 6.78
N LEU A 73 -6.60 -5.78 6.63
CA LEU A 73 -5.99 -4.77 7.49
C LEU A 73 -6.55 -3.38 7.20
N LYS A 74 -6.78 -3.02 5.92
CA LYS A 74 -7.41 -1.74 5.55
C LYS A 74 -8.77 -1.58 6.21
N ALA A 75 -9.64 -2.58 6.09
CA ALA A 75 -10.95 -2.57 6.72
C ALA A 75 -10.88 -2.49 8.25
N THR A 76 -9.88 -3.14 8.86
CA THR A 76 -9.64 -3.05 10.31
C THR A 76 -9.21 -1.63 10.72
N ILE A 77 -8.31 -1.01 9.98
CA ILE A 77 -7.85 0.37 10.22
C ILE A 77 -9.03 1.34 10.10
N ASP A 78 -9.84 1.23 9.05
CA ASP A 78 -10.98 2.13 8.83
C ASP A 78 -12.00 2.05 9.97
N LYS A 79 -12.33 0.82 10.40
CA LYS A 79 -13.23 0.60 11.54
C LYS A 79 -12.64 1.13 12.85
N TYR A 80 -11.34 0.94 13.06
CA TYR A 80 -10.67 1.41 14.26
C TYR A 80 -10.64 2.94 14.33
N VAL A 81 -10.38 3.63 13.21
CA VAL A 81 -10.45 5.09 13.12
C VAL A 81 -11.86 5.58 13.41
N ALA A 82 -12.90 4.94 12.85
CA ALA A 82 -14.29 5.31 13.12
C ALA A 82 -14.62 5.16 14.61
N ALA A 83 -14.24 4.03 15.23
CA ALA A 83 -14.43 3.81 16.65
C ALA A 83 -13.69 4.85 17.52
N LEU A 84 -12.48 5.25 17.12
CA LEU A 84 -11.73 6.29 17.81
C LEU A 84 -12.42 7.65 17.75
N ALA A 85 -13.06 8.00 16.62
CA ALA A 85 -13.82 9.23 16.49
C ALA A 85 -15.03 9.30 17.44
N GLU A 86 -15.62 8.14 17.77
CA GLU A 86 -16.75 8.02 18.70
C GLU A 86 -16.33 7.82 20.16
N SER A 87 -15.07 7.46 20.42
CA SER A 87 -14.57 7.08 21.76
C SER A 87 -14.48 8.20 22.80
N GLY A 88 -14.73 9.46 22.41
CA GLY A 88 -14.52 10.63 23.27
C GLY A 88 -13.06 11.09 23.38
N LEU A 89 -12.12 10.41 22.69
CA LEU A 89 -10.74 10.85 22.57
C LEU A 89 -10.65 12.09 21.68
N VAL A 90 -10.44 13.26 22.30
CA VAL A 90 -10.43 14.59 21.65
C VAL A 90 -9.55 14.62 20.40
N ASP A 91 -8.37 14.00 20.45
CA ASP A 91 -7.42 13.98 19.33
C ASP A 91 -7.91 13.24 18.08
N TRP A 92 -8.89 12.35 18.23
CA TRP A 92 -9.44 11.51 17.16
C TRP A 92 -10.86 11.90 16.73
N GLN A 93 -11.47 12.89 17.37
CA GLN A 93 -12.72 13.49 16.92
C GLN A 93 -12.51 14.26 15.60
N SER A 94 -13.59 14.70 14.96
CA SER A 94 -13.55 15.32 13.62
C SER A 94 -12.60 16.52 13.46
N GLN A 95 -12.34 17.26 14.53
CA GLN A 95 -11.38 18.38 14.56
C GLN A 95 -10.10 18.04 15.34
N GLY A 96 -10.01 16.82 15.86
CA GLY A 96 -8.84 16.34 16.57
C GLY A 96 -7.62 16.28 15.67
N LYS A 97 -6.46 16.67 16.21
CA LYS A 97 -5.21 16.75 15.45
C LYS A 97 -4.88 15.44 14.72
N ARG A 98 -5.04 14.29 15.38
CA ARG A 98 -4.71 12.98 14.80
C ARG A 98 -5.67 12.56 13.71
N TYR A 99 -6.97 12.87 13.87
CA TYR A 99 -7.96 12.63 12.83
C TYR A 99 -7.68 13.46 11.58
N MET A 100 -7.42 14.76 11.74
CA MET A 100 -7.09 15.65 10.62
C MET A 100 -5.80 15.23 9.91
N GLU A 101 -4.76 14.83 10.64
CA GLU A 101 -3.55 14.26 10.05
C GLU A 101 -3.82 12.96 9.30
N TRP A 102 -4.69 12.08 9.82
CA TRP A 102 -5.08 10.85 9.15
C TRP A 102 -5.84 11.13 7.86
N VAL A 103 -6.86 12.00 7.90
CA VAL A 103 -7.61 12.45 6.73
C VAL A 103 -6.67 13.09 5.71
N GLY A 104 -5.74 13.95 6.14
CA GLY A 104 -4.78 14.59 5.23
C GLY A 104 -3.85 13.62 4.50
N ARG A 105 -3.58 12.44 5.08
CA ARG A 105 -2.82 11.37 4.41
C ARG A 105 -3.67 10.52 3.45
N ASN A 106 -5.00 10.64 3.47
CA ASN A 106 -5.96 9.71 2.86
C ASN A 106 -7.06 10.35 2.03
N ALA A 107 -7.01 11.67 1.91
CA ALA A 107 -7.88 12.47 1.08
C ALA A 107 -7.62 12.22 -0.41
#